data_AF-A0A9D9CHB3-F1
#
_entry.id   AF-A0A9D9CHB3-F1
#
_cell.length_a   1.000
_cell.length_b   1.000
_cell.length_c   1.000
_cell.angle_alpha   90.00
_cell.angle_beta   90.00
_cell.angle_gamma   90.00
#
_symmetry.space_group_name_H-M   'P 1'
#
loop_
_entity.id
_entity.type
_entity.pdbx_description
1 polymer ?
#
loop_
_entity_poly.entity_id
_entity_poly.type
_entity_poly.pdbx_seq_one_letter_code
_entity_poly.pdbx_strand_id
1 'polypeptide(L)'
;SGLTSGIIGNSVRSIGEYAFYDCNKLYDVYCYATTPPTADQSSFTNYNAFLHVLCNNQQMYLSDEVFGKFQSIVCLGADDVMTNGVTVTPGKNDVVFTWPTEGSANSYTLEIKKDGMVFCTLTFNANGQLTGIAFMPRPDGSTPAKAATSVGAGYQFTVTGLDGASHYTYELTTKDAANQVIASYTGEFSTEGFTALEDAVIPSLRVVDGAVVCDEPYTIYDISGRDVTNQNGNLQGVYIVRTAKGAVKVVF
;
A
#
# COMPACT_ATOMS: atom_id res chain seq x y z
N SER A 1 -15.11 15.26 0.30
CA SER A 1 -13.83 14.61 -0.07
C SER A 1 -13.95 13.89 -1.42
N GLY A 2 -12.87 13.81 -2.19
CA GLY A 2 -12.75 12.98 -3.41
C GLY A 2 -12.07 11.62 -3.18
N LEU A 3 -11.71 11.31 -1.92
CA LEU A 3 -11.00 10.08 -1.58
C LEU A 3 -11.89 8.86 -1.81
N THR A 4 -11.44 7.97 -2.69
CA THR A 4 -12.11 6.71 -3.04
C THR A 4 -11.47 5.50 -2.38
N SER A 5 -10.19 5.58 -2.02
CA SER A 5 -9.47 4.51 -1.32
C SER A 5 -8.56 5.05 -0.22
N GLY A 6 -8.43 4.33 0.89
CA GLY A 6 -7.54 4.65 2.02
C GLY A 6 -6.58 3.50 2.34
N ILE A 7 -5.40 3.82 2.85
CA ILE A 7 -4.40 2.85 3.30
C ILE A 7 -4.08 3.11 4.77
N ILE A 8 -4.17 2.07 5.58
CA ILE A 8 -3.78 2.06 6.99
C ILE A 8 -2.56 1.14 7.09
N GLY A 9 -1.40 1.73 7.40
CA GLY A 9 -0.15 0.97 7.44
C GLY A 9 -0.05 0.03 8.63
N ASN A 10 0.81 -0.98 8.51
CA ASN A 10 1.03 -1.98 9.56
C ASN A 10 1.56 -1.39 10.88
N SER A 11 2.25 -0.25 10.80
CA SER A 11 2.79 0.48 11.95
C SER A 11 1.73 1.31 12.69
N VAL A 12 0.57 1.56 12.07
CA VAL A 12 -0.49 2.39 12.66
C VAL A 12 -1.05 1.68 13.90
N ARG A 13 -1.08 2.40 15.01
CA ARG A 13 -1.63 1.91 16.29
C ARG A 13 -2.91 2.61 16.68
N SER A 14 -3.11 3.83 16.20
CA SER A 14 -4.32 4.60 16.44
C SER A 14 -4.73 5.42 15.22
N ILE A 15 -6.04 5.62 15.09
CA ILE A 15 -6.68 6.50 14.12
C ILE A 15 -7.38 7.61 14.92
N GLY A 16 -7.08 8.86 14.57
CA GLY A 16 -7.63 10.02 15.25
C GLY A 16 -9.12 10.19 15.01
N GLU A 17 -9.76 10.91 15.93
CA GLU A 17 -11.14 11.37 15.77
C GLU A 17 -11.28 12.11 14.43
N TYR A 18 -12.36 11.79 13.70
CA TYR A 18 -12.66 12.35 12.38
C TYR A 18 -11.65 12.12 11.24
N ALA A 19 -10.67 11.22 11.38
CA ALA A 19 -9.60 11.04 10.39
C ALA A 19 -10.10 10.76 8.95
N PHE A 20 -11.17 9.98 8.82
CA PHE A 20 -11.87 9.70 7.56
C PHE A 20 -13.33 10.19 7.60
N TYR A 21 -13.60 11.21 8.42
CA TYR A 21 -14.91 11.85 8.46
C TYR A 21 -15.19 12.58 7.14
N ASP A 22 -16.44 12.55 6.69
CA ASP A 22 -16.89 13.10 5.39
C ASP A 22 -16.23 12.49 4.14
N CYS A 23 -15.54 11.36 4.29
CA CYS A 23 -15.06 10.54 3.18
C CYS A 23 -16.18 9.65 2.61
N ASN A 24 -17.30 10.26 2.20
CA ASN A 24 -18.50 9.56 1.74
C ASN A 24 -18.33 8.78 0.43
N LYS A 25 -17.24 9.04 -0.31
CA LYS A 25 -16.87 8.32 -1.54
C LYS A 25 -15.84 7.20 -1.30
N LEU A 26 -15.38 7.03 -0.05
CA LEU A 26 -14.45 5.97 0.32
C LEU A 26 -15.12 4.63 0.08
N TYR A 27 -14.53 3.83 -0.80
CA TYR A 27 -15.04 2.53 -1.22
C TYR A 27 -14.11 1.40 -0.83
N ASP A 28 -12.80 1.64 -0.80
CA ASP A 28 -11.80 0.67 -0.35
C ASP A 28 -10.97 1.21 0.81
N VAL A 29 -10.77 0.41 1.84
CA VAL A 29 -9.83 0.67 2.94
C VAL A 29 -8.92 -0.53 3.08
N TYR A 30 -7.62 -0.34 2.83
CA TYR A 30 -6.61 -1.39 2.96
C TYR A 30 -5.91 -1.26 4.30
N CYS A 31 -6.10 -2.22 5.20
CA CYS A 31 -5.47 -2.21 6.51
C CYS A 31 -4.42 -3.32 6.63
N TYR A 32 -3.17 -2.91 6.79
CA TYR A 32 -2.02 -3.79 6.93
C TYR A 32 -1.67 -4.06 8.40
N ALA A 33 -2.34 -3.44 9.36
CA ALA A 33 -2.08 -3.68 10.77
C ALA A 33 -2.47 -5.12 11.16
N THR A 34 -1.56 -5.80 11.84
CA THR A 34 -1.80 -7.18 12.31
C THR A 34 -2.84 -7.27 13.41
N THR A 35 -3.19 -6.14 14.04
CA THR A 35 -4.30 -5.98 14.98
C THR A 35 -5.07 -4.71 14.60
N PRO A 36 -6.40 -4.65 14.81
CA PRO A 36 -7.16 -3.42 14.62
C PRO A 36 -6.50 -2.24 15.37
N PRO A 37 -6.14 -1.13 14.69
CA PRO A 37 -5.73 0.09 15.36
C PRO A 37 -6.84 0.61 16.28
N THR A 38 -6.50 1.26 17.39
CA THR A 38 -7.51 1.94 18.19
C THR A 38 -8.11 3.09 17.39
N ALA A 39 -9.43 3.14 17.27
CA ALA A 39 -10.13 4.20 16.54
C ALA A 39 -11.33 4.69 17.36
N ASP A 40 -11.71 5.95 17.16
CA ASP A 40 -12.98 6.47 17.66
C ASP A 40 -14.14 6.08 16.73
N GLN A 41 -15.37 6.02 17.25
CA GLN A 41 -16.57 5.72 16.49
C GLN A 41 -16.84 6.69 15.32
N SER A 42 -16.36 7.94 15.46
CA SER A 42 -16.44 8.99 14.46
C SER A 42 -15.28 8.99 13.45
N SER A 43 -14.32 8.08 13.59
CA SER A 43 -13.13 8.02 12.71
C SER A 43 -13.51 7.79 11.25
N PHE A 44 -14.59 7.03 11.00
CA PHE A 44 -15.11 6.74 9.67
C PHE A 44 -16.57 7.15 9.56
N THR A 45 -16.94 7.76 8.43
CA THR A 45 -18.34 8.07 8.10
C THR A 45 -18.99 6.96 7.26
N ASN A 46 -18.25 6.37 6.32
CA ASN A 46 -18.81 5.36 5.40
C ASN A 46 -18.35 3.93 5.74
N TYR A 47 -19.21 3.17 6.41
CA TYR A 47 -18.99 1.76 6.72
C TYR A 47 -19.48 0.79 5.63
N ASN A 48 -19.94 1.29 4.48
CA ASN A 48 -20.27 0.47 3.31
C ASN A 48 -19.03 0.17 2.44
N ALA A 49 -17.87 0.73 2.77
CA ALA A 49 -16.61 0.44 2.09
C ALA A 49 -16.15 -1.00 2.34
N PHE A 50 -15.34 -1.52 1.43
CA PHE A 50 -14.60 -2.75 1.61
C PHE A 50 -13.39 -2.49 2.51
N LEU A 51 -13.38 -3.12 3.67
CA LEU A 51 -12.21 -3.18 4.53
C LEU A 51 -11.41 -4.43 4.17
N HIS A 52 -10.25 -4.24 3.56
CA HIS A 52 -9.35 -5.31 3.18
C HIS A 52 -8.29 -5.49 4.28
N VAL A 53 -8.20 -6.69 4.84
CA VAL A 53 -7.30 -7.00 5.97
C VAL A 53 -6.48 -8.25 5.71
N LEU A 54 -5.41 -8.46 6.48
CA LEU A 54 -4.66 -9.70 6.44
C LEU A 54 -5.57 -10.88 6.78
N CYS A 55 -5.54 -11.93 5.96
CA CYS A 55 -6.56 -12.97 6.03
C CYS A 55 -6.53 -13.75 7.37
N ASN A 56 -5.35 -13.92 7.95
CA ASN A 56 -5.17 -14.51 9.28
C ASN A 56 -5.69 -13.65 10.44
N ASN A 57 -5.88 -12.35 10.22
CA ASN A 57 -6.32 -11.39 11.24
C ASN A 57 -7.78 -10.97 11.08
N GLN A 58 -8.47 -11.42 10.04
CA GLN A 58 -9.83 -11.02 9.69
C GLN A 58 -10.82 -11.15 10.85
N GLN A 59 -10.71 -12.22 11.64
CA GLN A 59 -11.61 -12.44 12.78
C GLN A 59 -11.48 -11.37 13.87
N MET A 60 -10.28 -10.81 14.08
CA MET A 60 -10.08 -9.72 15.05
C MET A 60 -10.76 -8.45 14.56
N TYR A 61 -10.68 -8.14 13.26
CA TYR A 61 -11.37 -7.00 12.67
C TYR A 61 -12.89 -7.15 12.68
N LEU A 62 -13.42 -8.35 12.43
CA LEU A 62 -14.86 -8.63 12.54
C LEU A 62 -15.39 -8.46 13.97
N SER A 63 -14.52 -8.62 14.97
CA SER A 63 -14.89 -8.56 16.39
C SER A 63 -14.62 -7.19 17.02
N ASP A 64 -13.99 -6.27 16.28
CA ASP A 64 -13.61 -4.94 16.75
C ASP A 64 -14.81 -3.98 16.80
N GLU A 65 -14.87 -3.10 17.79
CA GLU A 65 -16.01 -2.19 18.01
C GLU A 65 -16.18 -1.10 16.94
N VAL A 66 -15.11 -0.74 16.23
CA VAL A 66 -15.13 0.26 15.16
C VAL A 66 -14.98 -0.42 13.81
N PHE A 67 -13.94 -1.23 13.63
CA PHE A 67 -13.70 -1.91 12.35
C PHE A 67 -14.73 -3.01 12.05
N GLY A 68 -15.33 -3.63 13.06
CA GLY A 68 -16.39 -4.62 12.86
C GLY A 68 -17.68 -4.04 12.28
N LYS A 69 -17.79 -2.70 12.21
CA LYS A 69 -18.94 -2.02 11.59
C LYS A 69 -18.88 -1.98 10.07
N PHE A 70 -17.71 -2.19 9.46
CA PHE A 70 -17.61 -2.28 8.01
C PHE A 70 -18.44 -3.47 7.52
N GLN A 71 -19.36 -3.23 6.59
CA GLN A 71 -20.27 -4.27 6.10
C GLN A 71 -19.56 -5.35 5.29
N SER A 72 -18.41 -5.01 4.70
CA SER A 72 -17.61 -5.91 3.89
C SER A 72 -16.18 -5.91 4.40
N ILE A 73 -15.81 -6.94 5.17
CA ILE A 73 -14.44 -7.19 5.59
C ILE A 73 -13.91 -8.38 4.80
N VAL A 74 -12.95 -8.15 3.91
CA VAL A 74 -12.44 -9.14 2.97
C VAL A 74 -10.93 -9.36 3.15
N CYS A 75 -10.43 -10.52 2.72
CA CYS A 75 -9.00 -10.79 2.77
C CYS A 75 -8.25 -10.02 1.68
N LEU A 76 -7.12 -9.43 2.07
CA LEU A 76 -6.07 -9.01 1.14
C LEU A 76 -5.55 -10.23 0.39
N GLY A 77 -5.19 -10.04 -0.88
CA GLY A 77 -4.61 -11.09 -1.72
C GLY A 77 -4.10 -10.54 -3.04
N ALA A 78 -3.55 -11.43 -3.84
CA ALA A 78 -3.24 -11.22 -5.25
C ALA A 78 -4.52 -11.27 -6.10
N ASP A 79 -4.53 -10.52 -7.19
CA ASP A 79 -5.50 -10.67 -8.27
C ASP A 79 -5.20 -11.97 -9.02
N ASP A 80 -6.21 -12.70 -9.47
CA ASP A 80 -5.90 -13.81 -10.37
C ASP A 80 -5.71 -13.29 -11.80
N VAL A 81 -4.76 -13.88 -12.52
CA VAL A 81 -4.43 -13.52 -13.90
C VAL A 81 -4.06 -14.77 -14.71
N MET A 82 -4.12 -14.68 -16.03
CA MET A 82 -3.56 -15.71 -16.90
C MET A 82 -2.08 -15.42 -17.16
N THR A 83 -1.20 -16.24 -16.61
CA THR A 83 0.24 -16.17 -16.87
C THR A 83 0.85 -17.58 -16.90
N ASN A 84 1.94 -17.74 -17.64
CA ASN A 84 2.75 -18.96 -17.68
C ASN A 84 4.15 -18.75 -17.09
N GLY A 85 4.42 -17.59 -16.48
CA GLY A 85 5.73 -17.26 -15.96
C GLY A 85 5.72 -16.04 -15.06
N VAL A 86 6.89 -15.75 -14.47
CA VAL A 86 7.06 -14.59 -13.62
C VAL A 86 7.32 -13.35 -14.46
N THR A 87 6.56 -12.28 -14.23
CA THR A 87 6.86 -10.95 -14.77
C THR A 87 6.96 -9.94 -13.64
N VAL A 88 7.81 -8.93 -13.84
CA VAL A 88 8.07 -7.85 -12.90
C VAL A 88 7.99 -6.55 -13.67
N THR A 89 7.01 -5.73 -13.34
CA THR A 89 6.75 -4.45 -14.00
C THR A 89 6.86 -3.33 -12.99
N PRO A 90 8.02 -2.66 -12.89
CA PRO A 90 8.18 -1.53 -11.99
C PRO A 90 7.36 -0.33 -12.45
N GLY A 91 6.79 0.38 -11.49
CA GLY A 91 6.34 1.75 -11.66
C GLY A 91 7.21 2.70 -10.82
N LYS A 92 6.67 3.85 -10.44
CA LYS A 92 7.43 4.95 -9.79
C LYS A 92 7.83 4.66 -8.35
N ASN A 93 6.96 4.00 -7.61
CA ASN A 93 7.22 3.64 -6.23
C ASN A 93 6.53 2.33 -5.89
N ASP A 94 6.28 1.57 -6.93
CA ASP A 94 5.59 0.31 -6.88
C ASP A 94 6.16 -0.63 -7.93
N VAL A 95 5.75 -1.87 -7.82
CA VAL A 95 6.10 -2.92 -8.76
C VAL A 95 4.97 -3.92 -8.79
N VAL A 96 4.58 -4.30 -10.00
CA VAL A 96 3.61 -5.35 -10.23
C VAL A 96 4.38 -6.65 -10.46
N PHE A 97 4.16 -7.62 -9.59
CA PHE A 97 4.60 -9.00 -9.76
C PHE A 97 3.45 -9.84 -10.30
N THR A 98 3.74 -10.68 -11.28
CA THR A 98 2.82 -11.73 -11.76
C THR A 98 3.55 -13.06 -11.70
N TRP A 99 2.87 -14.14 -11.27
CA TRP A 99 3.45 -15.49 -11.21
C TRP A 99 2.41 -16.58 -11.45
N PRO A 100 2.79 -17.75 -12.00
CA PRO A 100 1.85 -18.83 -12.26
C PRO A 100 1.46 -19.57 -10.97
N THR A 101 0.28 -20.21 -10.97
CA THR A 101 -0.06 -21.20 -9.94
C THR A 101 0.74 -22.48 -10.15
N GLU A 102 1.22 -23.08 -9.07
CA GLU A 102 1.85 -24.41 -9.11
C GLU A 102 0.92 -25.44 -8.47
N GLY A 103 0.70 -26.60 -9.12
CA GLY A 103 -0.31 -27.58 -8.68
C GLY A 103 -0.10 -28.17 -7.27
N SER A 104 1.12 -28.07 -6.74
CA SER A 104 1.46 -28.49 -5.36
C SER A 104 1.76 -27.33 -4.43
N ALA A 105 1.49 -26.09 -4.83
CA ALA A 105 1.69 -24.93 -3.99
C ALA A 105 0.79 -24.96 -2.76
N ASN A 106 1.39 -24.75 -1.59
CA ASN A 106 0.70 -24.44 -0.35
C ASN A 106 0.88 -22.97 0.04
N SER A 107 2.03 -22.37 -0.35
CA SER A 107 2.31 -20.96 -0.12
C SER A 107 3.26 -20.38 -1.15
N TYR A 108 3.20 -19.06 -1.28
CA TYR A 108 4.16 -18.25 -2.03
C TYR A 108 4.79 -17.25 -1.08
N THR A 109 6.11 -17.05 -1.18
CA THR A 109 6.85 -16.06 -0.40
C THR A 109 7.57 -15.14 -1.38
N LEU A 110 7.26 -13.85 -1.35
CA LEU A 110 7.97 -12.82 -2.10
C LEU A 110 8.85 -12.03 -1.13
N GLU A 111 10.16 -12.17 -1.28
CA GLU A 111 11.17 -11.40 -0.56
C GLU A 111 11.76 -10.34 -1.50
N ILE A 112 11.68 -9.07 -1.13
CA ILE A 112 12.29 -7.95 -1.85
C ILE A 112 13.39 -7.39 -0.96
N LYS A 113 14.57 -7.17 -1.53
CA LYS A 113 15.75 -6.64 -0.86
C LYS A 113 16.19 -5.31 -1.49
N LYS A 114 16.71 -4.42 -0.65
CA LYS A 114 17.42 -3.19 -1.05
C LYS A 114 18.80 -3.23 -0.41
N ASP A 115 19.84 -3.02 -1.21
CA ASP A 115 21.24 -3.05 -0.73
C ASP A 115 21.59 -4.32 0.07
N GLY A 116 21.05 -5.46 -0.35
CA GLY A 116 21.25 -6.76 0.32
C GLY A 116 20.42 -6.99 1.59
N MET A 117 19.66 -5.99 2.06
CA MET A 117 18.82 -6.08 3.23
C MET A 117 17.36 -6.36 2.85
N VAL A 118 16.68 -7.27 3.57
CA VAL A 118 15.26 -7.58 3.33
C VAL A 118 14.41 -6.35 3.60
N PHE A 119 13.88 -5.78 2.54
CA PHE A 119 13.02 -4.61 2.58
C PHE A 119 11.58 -5.00 2.91
N CYS A 120 11.06 -6.04 2.26
CA CYS A 120 9.80 -6.66 2.62
C CYS A 120 9.76 -8.16 2.29
N THR A 121 8.99 -8.89 3.09
CA THR A 121 8.59 -10.26 2.85
C THR A 121 7.07 -10.32 2.87
N LEU A 122 6.47 -10.83 1.82
CA LEU A 122 5.04 -11.07 1.69
C LEU A 122 4.79 -12.57 1.59
N THR A 123 3.82 -13.06 2.36
CA THR A 123 3.44 -14.47 2.36
C THR A 123 2.00 -14.62 1.91
N PHE A 124 1.81 -15.45 0.89
CA PHE A 124 0.50 -15.79 0.34
C PHE A 124 0.21 -17.27 0.57
N ASN A 125 -1.06 -17.61 0.80
CA ASN A 125 -1.49 -19.01 0.78
C ASN A 125 -1.66 -19.53 -0.67
N ALA A 126 -2.01 -20.81 -0.81
CA ALA A 126 -2.22 -21.46 -2.11
C ALA A 126 -3.25 -20.74 -3.01
N ASN A 127 -4.18 -19.99 -2.43
CA ASN A 127 -5.23 -19.25 -3.12
C ASN A 127 -4.83 -17.79 -3.42
N GLY A 128 -3.57 -17.42 -3.26
CA GLY A 128 -3.09 -16.05 -3.47
C GLY A 128 -3.51 -15.07 -2.37
N GLN A 129 -4.09 -15.50 -1.26
CA GLN A 129 -4.49 -14.59 -0.17
C GLN A 129 -3.27 -14.23 0.68
N LEU A 130 -3.11 -12.95 1.01
CA LEU A 130 -2.02 -12.43 1.81
C LEU A 130 -2.26 -12.80 3.29
N THR A 131 -1.41 -13.68 3.82
CA THR A 131 -1.48 -14.21 5.17
C THR A 131 -0.39 -13.67 6.09
N GLY A 132 0.64 -13.04 5.53
CA GLY A 132 1.72 -12.48 6.30
C GLY A 132 2.44 -11.38 5.58
N ILE A 133 2.88 -10.38 6.34
CA ILE A 133 3.76 -9.31 5.90
C ILE A 133 4.85 -9.13 6.96
N ALA A 134 6.09 -9.02 6.53
CA ALA A 134 7.21 -8.61 7.37
C ALA A 134 7.97 -7.52 6.62
N PHE A 135 8.16 -6.38 7.25
CA PHE A 135 8.94 -5.28 6.67
C PHE A 135 10.21 -5.11 7.47
N MET A 136 11.27 -4.63 6.82
CA MET A 136 12.29 -3.93 7.56
C MET A 136 11.62 -2.73 8.26
N PRO A 137 11.99 -2.40 9.52
CA PRO A 137 11.51 -1.19 10.16
C PRO A 137 11.94 0.01 9.31
N ARG A 138 11.02 0.61 8.57
CA ARG A 138 11.31 1.87 7.88
C ARG A 138 11.23 3.01 8.89
N PRO A 139 12.17 3.97 8.87
CA PRO A 139 12.12 5.15 9.74
C PRO A 139 10.84 5.98 9.58
N ASP A 140 10.15 5.87 8.44
CA ASP A 140 8.99 6.68 8.04
C ASP A 140 7.64 5.97 8.23
N GLY A 141 7.63 4.70 8.64
CA GLY A 141 6.41 3.93 8.92
C GLY A 141 5.54 3.59 7.69
N SER A 142 6.02 3.79 6.46
CA SER A 142 5.26 3.54 5.23
C SER A 142 5.16 2.03 4.92
N THR A 143 4.01 1.60 4.37
CA THR A 143 3.77 0.20 3.97
C THR A 143 3.29 0.09 2.52
N PRO A 144 3.78 -0.90 1.75
CA PRO A 144 3.21 -1.32 0.48
C PRO A 144 1.74 -1.72 0.56
N ALA A 145 0.95 -1.26 -0.41
CA ALA A 145 -0.47 -1.48 -0.54
C ALA A 145 -0.96 -1.76 -1.97
N LYS A 146 -1.61 -2.92 -2.19
CA LYS A 146 -2.95 -3.06 -2.81
C LYS A 146 -3.51 -4.49 -2.66
N ALA A 147 -4.75 -4.73 -3.12
CA ALA A 147 -5.55 -5.96 -2.93
C ALA A 147 -6.23 -6.52 -4.20
N ALA A 148 -6.74 -7.74 -4.00
CA ALA A 148 -7.26 -8.75 -4.91
C ALA A 148 -8.63 -8.51 -5.55
N THR A 149 -8.79 -9.08 -6.75
CA THR A 149 -10.01 -9.62 -7.36
C THR A 149 -9.65 -10.82 -8.26
N SER A 150 -10.48 -11.86 -8.24
CA SER A 150 -10.24 -13.18 -8.86
C SER A 150 -10.80 -13.34 -10.29
N VAL A 151 -10.00 -13.78 -11.28
CA VAL A 151 -10.17 -14.97 -12.19
C VAL A 151 -8.84 -15.34 -12.94
N GLY A 152 -8.22 -16.53 -12.78
CA GLY A 152 -7.03 -16.90 -13.60
C GLY A 152 -6.11 -18.06 -13.16
N ALA A 153 -5.20 -18.49 -14.05
CA ALA A 153 -4.21 -19.58 -13.89
C ALA A 153 -2.87 -19.14 -13.24
N GLY A 154 -2.91 -18.07 -12.45
CA GLY A 154 -1.77 -17.38 -11.87
C GLY A 154 -2.23 -16.18 -11.05
N TYR A 155 -1.29 -15.49 -10.43
CA TYR A 155 -1.52 -14.40 -9.49
C TYR A 155 -0.77 -13.14 -9.91
N GLN A 156 -1.34 -11.98 -9.59
CA GLN A 156 -0.72 -10.67 -9.73
C GLN A 156 -0.83 -9.90 -8.42
N PHE A 157 0.25 -9.30 -7.96
CA PHE A 157 0.27 -8.48 -6.77
C PHE A 157 1.13 -7.23 -6.98
N THR A 158 0.60 -6.08 -6.56
CA THR A 158 1.33 -4.81 -6.60
C THR A 158 1.95 -4.53 -5.24
N VAL A 159 3.27 -4.45 -5.18
CA VAL A 159 4.00 -3.96 -4.00
C VAL A 159 4.20 -2.46 -4.19
N THR A 160 3.53 -1.63 -3.39
CA THR A 160 3.70 -0.16 -3.46
C THR A 160 4.61 0.36 -2.34
N GLY A 161 4.74 1.68 -2.19
CA GLY A 161 5.56 2.28 -1.13
C GLY A 161 7.03 1.91 -1.23
N LEU A 162 7.54 1.48 -2.37
CA LEU A 162 8.98 1.39 -2.60
C LEU A 162 9.57 2.80 -2.68
N ASP A 163 10.87 2.94 -2.45
CA ASP A 163 11.56 4.19 -2.70
C ASP A 163 11.58 4.41 -4.22
N GLY A 164 11.34 5.64 -4.67
CA GLY A 164 11.47 5.99 -6.10
C GLY A 164 12.92 5.96 -6.56
N ALA A 165 13.12 5.81 -7.87
CA ALA A 165 14.44 5.78 -8.52
C ALA A 165 15.45 4.87 -7.79
N SER A 166 14.98 3.74 -7.26
CA SER A 166 15.75 2.86 -6.39
C SER A 166 15.82 1.45 -6.98
N HIS A 167 16.97 0.81 -6.77
CA HIS A 167 17.22 -0.55 -7.22
C HIS A 167 16.89 -1.57 -6.13
N TYR A 168 16.31 -2.69 -6.55
CA TYR A 168 15.87 -3.77 -5.68
C TYR A 168 16.19 -5.13 -6.31
N THR A 169 16.40 -6.13 -5.46
CA THR A 169 16.41 -7.54 -5.87
C THR A 169 15.23 -8.27 -5.26
N TYR A 170 14.79 -9.36 -5.88
CA TYR A 170 13.69 -10.17 -5.36
C TYR A 170 13.97 -11.66 -5.46
N GLU A 171 13.33 -12.41 -4.56
CA GLU A 171 13.15 -13.86 -4.65
C GLU A 171 11.67 -14.19 -4.41
N LEU A 172 11.04 -14.84 -5.38
CA LEU A 172 9.71 -15.42 -5.25
C LEU A 172 9.85 -16.94 -5.13
N THR A 173 9.48 -17.46 -3.96
CA THR A 173 9.56 -18.89 -3.64
C THR A 173 8.17 -19.49 -3.55
N THR A 174 7.95 -20.62 -4.22
CA THR A 174 6.76 -21.46 -4.04
C THR A 174 7.11 -22.64 -3.15
N LYS A 175 6.29 -22.89 -2.13
CA LYS A 175 6.49 -24.01 -1.20
C LYS A 175 5.27 -24.92 -1.15
N ASP A 176 5.51 -26.21 -1.00
CA ASP A 176 4.48 -27.22 -0.79
C ASP A 176 4.00 -27.29 0.67
N ALA A 177 3.11 -28.24 0.96
CA ALA A 177 2.57 -28.45 2.30
C ALA A 177 3.61 -28.93 3.33
N ALA A 178 4.75 -29.49 2.88
CA ALA A 178 5.88 -29.86 3.73
C ALA A 178 6.87 -28.70 3.93
N ASN A 179 6.52 -27.50 3.43
CA ASN A 179 7.36 -26.30 3.44
C ASN A 179 8.64 -26.45 2.60
N GLN A 180 8.68 -27.42 1.68
CA GLN A 180 9.77 -27.61 0.73
C GLN A 180 9.61 -26.64 -0.43
N VAL A 181 10.71 -26.01 -0.85
CA VAL A 181 10.74 -25.14 -2.03
C VAL A 181 10.58 -26.00 -3.28
N ILE A 182 9.54 -25.73 -4.06
CA ILE A 182 9.23 -26.44 -5.31
C ILE A 182 9.46 -25.57 -6.56
N ALA A 183 9.51 -24.24 -6.39
CA ALA A 183 9.96 -23.30 -7.41
C ALA A 183 10.61 -22.08 -6.73
N SER A 184 11.62 -21.50 -7.37
CA SER A 184 12.20 -20.22 -6.97
C SER A 184 12.52 -19.40 -8.21
N TYR A 185 12.12 -18.14 -8.18
CA TYR A 185 12.36 -17.15 -9.23
C TYR A 185 13.07 -15.96 -8.62
N THR A 186 14.24 -15.61 -9.14
CA THR A 186 15.03 -14.46 -8.68
C THR A 186 15.22 -13.46 -9.80
N GLY A 187 15.43 -12.20 -9.43
CA GLY A 187 15.73 -11.15 -10.38
C GLY A 187 15.93 -9.81 -9.68
N GLU A 188 16.02 -8.78 -10.50
CA GLU A 188 16.24 -7.41 -10.04
C GLU A 188 15.31 -6.47 -10.80
N PHE A 189 15.00 -5.34 -10.17
CA PHE A 189 14.21 -4.29 -10.79
C PHE A 189 14.58 -2.92 -10.22
N SER A 190 14.24 -1.86 -10.95
CA SER A 190 14.41 -0.49 -10.47
C SER A 190 13.08 0.23 -10.61
N THR A 191 12.64 0.88 -9.54
CA THR A 191 11.49 1.78 -9.59
C THR A 191 11.83 3.01 -10.44
N GLU A 192 10.82 3.55 -11.11
CA GLU A 192 10.93 4.84 -11.78
C GLU A 192 11.03 5.96 -10.72
N GLY A 193 11.45 7.18 -11.09
CA GLY A 193 11.32 8.33 -10.19
C GLY A 193 9.96 8.99 -10.31
N PHE A 194 9.50 9.70 -9.28
CA PHE A 194 8.41 10.66 -9.45
C PHE A 194 8.91 11.87 -10.25
N THR A 195 8.34 12.11 -11.43
CA THR A 195 8.71 13.25 -12.29
C THR A 195 7.61 14.31 -12.41
N ALA A 196 6.43 14.13 -11.80
CA ALA A 196 5.30 15.07 -11.87
C ALA A 196 4.21 14.84 -10.80
N LEU A 197 3.42 15.90 -10.54
CA LEU A 197 2.21 15.94 -9.69
C LEU A 197 1.14 14.92 -10.12
N GLU A 198 0.48 14.28 -9.14
CA GLU A 198 -0.78 13.54 -9.37
C GLU A 198 -1.99 14.44 -9.04
N ASP A 199 -3.00 14.45 -9.92
CA ASP A 199 -4.32 15.08 -9.71
C ASP A 199 -4.29 16.56 -9.27
N ALA A 200 -3.53 17.41 -9.95
CA ALA A 200 -3.59 18.85 -9.73
C ALA A 200 -4.92 19.46 -10.21
N VAL A 201 -5.93 19.48 -9.32
CA VAL A 201 -7.18 20.25 -9.47
C VAL A 201 -6.95 21.75 -9.22
N ILE A 202 -5.73 22.14 -8.82
CA ILE A 202 -5.35 23.52 -8.49
C ILE A 202 -4.37 24.02 -9.58
N PRO A 203 -4.82 24.85 -10.54
CA PRO A 203 -4.04 25.22 -11.71
C PRO A 203 -2.69 25.90 -11.43
N SER A 204 -2.55 26.56 -10.28
CA SER A 204 -1.33 27.26 -9.89
C SER A 204 -0.32 26.38 -9.14
N LEU A 205 -0.73 25.20 -8.67
CA LEU A 205 0.11 24.28 -7.91
C LEU A 205 0.97 23.44 -8.86
N ARG A 206 2.29 23.51 -8.70
CA ARG A 206 3.30 22.80 -9.51
C ARG A 206 4.46 22.32 -8.66
N VAL A 207 5.19 21.31 -9.13
CA VAL A 207 6.49 20.93 -8.57
C VAL A 207 7.58 21.37 -9.54
N VAL A 208 8.56 22.14 -9.06
CA VAL A 208 9.69 22.62 -9.84
C VAL A 208 10.96 22.33 -9.05
N ASP A 209 11.90 21.59 -9.64
CA ASP A 209 13.19 21.24 -9.05
C ASP A 209 13.10 20.68 -7.61
N GLY A 210 12.13 19.79 -7.36
CA GLY A 210 11.93 19.16 -6.05
C GLY A 210 11.25 20.04 -5.00
N ALA A 211 10.72 21.21 -5.39
CA ALA A 211 9.94 22.08 -4.52
C ALA A 211 8.49 22.26 -5.00
N VAL A 212 7.54 22.29 -4.06
CA VAL A 212 6.19 22.78 -4.29
C VAL A 212 6.25 24.28 -4.60
N VAL A 213 5.61 24.70 -5.68
CA VAL A 213 5.41 26.09 -6.04
C VAL A 213 3.92 26.31 -6.27
N CYS A 214 3.36 27.35 -5.66
CA CYS A 214 1.97 27.76 -5.85
C CYS A 214 1.88 29.28 -5.84
N ASP A 215 1.02 29.83 -6.70
CA ASP A 215 0.78 31.27 -6.74
C ASP A 215 -0.10 31.76 -5.57
N GLU A 216 -0.76 30.82 -4.87
CA GLU A 216 -1.59 31.08 -3.68
C GLU A 216 -0.93 30.50 -2.43
N PRO A 217 -1.24 31.02 -1.22
CA PRO A 217 -0.73 30.47 0.02
C PRO A 217 -1.05 28.98 0.16
N TYR A 218 -0.06 28.22 0.61
CA TYR A 218 -0.18 26.80 0.81
C TYR A 218 0.58 26.33 2.05
N THR A 219 0.22 25.15 2.53
CA THR A 219 0.88 24.46 3.64
C THR A 219 1.10 23.01 3.23
N ILE A 220 2.30 22.49 3.47
CA ILE A 220 2.67 21.10 3.19
C ILE A 220 2.55 20.32 4.49
N TYR A 221 1.77 19.24 4.46
CA TYR A 221 1.64 18.32 5.58
C TYR A 221 2.27 16.97 5.24
N ASP A 222 3.00 16.39 6.19
CA ASP A 222 3.34 14.97 6.11
C ASP A 222 2.08 14.11 6.28
N ILE A 223 2.18 12.81 6.02
CA ILE A 223 1.06 11.87 6.19
C ILE A 223 0.56 11.74 7.63
N SER A 224 1.34 12.22 8.62
CA SER A 224 0.92 12.29 10.03
C SER A 224 0.15 13.59 10.37
N GLY A 225 -0.02 14.49 9.39
CA GLY A 225 -0.71 15.77 9.55
C GLY A 225 0.15 16.88 10.14
N ARG A 226 1.48 16.71 10.21
CA ARG A 226 2.41 17.73 10.69
C ARG A 226 2.73 18.73 9.58
N ASP A 227 2.70 20.02 9.90
CA ASP A 227 3.18 21.06 8.98
C ASP A 227 4.69 20.93 8.79
N VAL A 228 5.09 20.66 7.54
CA VAL A 228 6.46 20.49 7.08
C VAL A 228 6.78 21.46 5.93
N THR A 229 6.03 22.55 5.81
CA THR A 229 6.22 23.57 4.75
C THR A 229 7.65 24.12 4.72
N ASN A 230 8.30 24.17 5.88
CA ASN A 230 9.69 24.59 6.04
C ASN A 230 10.72 23.64 5.40
N GLN A 231 10.33 22.43 5.02
CA GLN A 231 11.19 21.42 4.38
C GLN A 231 11.04 21.40 2.85
N ASN A 232 10.24 22.31 2.28
CA ASN A 232 10.02 22.39 0.84
C ASN A 232 11.35 22.51 0.05
N GLY A 233 11.52 21.71 -1.00
CA GLY A 233 12.78 21.58 -1.74
C GLY A 233 13.71 20.46 -1.24
N ASN A 234 13.39 19.83 -0.10
CA ASN A 234 14.14 18.71 0.47
C ASN A 234 13.20 17.61 1.01
N LEU A 235 12.01 17.52 0.44
CA LEU A 235 11.00 16.52 0.80
C LEU A 235 11.31 15.19 0.11
N GLN A 236 11.02 14.08 0.77
CA GLN A 236 11.14 12.72 0.21
C GLN A 236 9.94 11.89 0.68
N GLY A 237 9.10 11.45 -0.25
CA GLY A 237 7.89 10.68 0.04
C GLY A 237 6.59 11.43 -0.27
N VAL A 238 5.50 11.00 0.36
CA VAL A 238 4.14 11.49 0.09
C VAL A 238 3.75 12.59 1.07
N TYR A 239 3.20 13.68 0.56
CA TYR A 239 2.76 14.84 1.31
C TYR A 239 1.38 15.30 0.84
N ILE A 240 0.70 16.07 1.69
CA ILE A 240 -0.55 16.71 1.36
C ILE A 240 -0.33 18.21 1.35
N VAL A 241 -0.44 18.83 0.17
CA VAL A 241 -0.39 20.29 0.05
C VAL A 241 -1.81 20.84 0.13
N ARG A 242 -2.08 21.67 1.13
CA ARG A 242 -3.35 22.38 1.29
C ARG A 242 -3.22 23.81 0.80
N THR A 243 -4.23 24.26 0.07
CA THR A 243 -4.44 25.66 -0.32
C THR A 243 -5.87 26.06 0.06
N ALA A 244 -6.24 27.33 -0.14
CA ALA A 244 -7.62 27.78 0.00
C ALA A 244 -8.60 27.07 -0.96
N LYS A 245 -8.10 26.54 -2.09
CA LYS A 245 -8.91 25.88 -3.13
C LYS A 245 -9.07 24.38 -2.93
N GLY A 246 -8.36 23.79 -1.97
CA GLY A 246 -8.42 22.36 -1.69
C GLY A 246 -7.07 21.77 -1.29
N ALA A 247 -7.02 20.44 -1.19
CA ALA A 247 -5.84 19.68 -0.86
C ALA A 247 -5.46 18.74 -2.00
N VAL A 248 -4.17 18.63 -2.29
CA VAL A 248 -3.62 17.76 -3.33
C VAL A 248 -2.52 16.90 -2.72
N LYS A 249 -2.50 15.63 -3.09
CA LYS A 249 -1.40 14.71 -2.77
C LYS A 249 -0.21 15.08 -3.66
N VAL A 250 0.91 15.44 -3.05
CA VAL A 250 2.16 15.71 -3.76
C VAL A 250 3.18 14.68 -3.32
N VAL A 251 3.93 14.12 -4.28
CA VAL A 251 4.92 13.09 -4.01
C VAL A 251 6.27 13.57 -4.52
N PHE A 252 7.27 13.52 -3.65
CA PHE A 252 8.67 13.92 -3.89
C PHE A 252 9.58 12.71 -3.86
#